data_AF-A0A5K0XZC4-F1
#
_entry.id   AF-A0A5K0XZC4-F1
#
_cell.length_a   1.000
_cell.length_b   1.000
_cell.length_c   1.000
_cell.angle_alpha   90.00
_cell.angle_beta   90.00
_cell.angle_gamma   90.00
#
_symmetry.space_group_name_H-M   'P 1'
#
loop_
_entity.id
_entity.type
_entity.pdbx_description
1 polymer ?
#
loop_
_entity_poly.entity_id
_entity_poly.type
_entity_poly.pdbx_seq_one_letter_code
_entity_poly.pdbx_strand_id
1 'polypeptide(L)'
;VDRLITELKLPPTDAYFKLRHTLEVINDLISAFSTTAGGVQTIDPTAGNVCFASANAGWSFTLQSFAKLYVKLHGIPFDANKFAARLWGDLYYHPDTRVFRRKPPLSGGERSFVQFILEPLYKLYSQVIGEHRKTVECTLAELGVTLSNAAYKLNVRPLLRLACSSVFGSATGFTDMLVQHIPSAKDGAMRKVDHIYTGPRSSLLFEAMKECDASGPLMVNITKLYPKSDCSVFDAFGRVYSGKIQTGQTVRVLGEGYSPDDEEDMTVKLVTKLWVYQARYRLPISEAPAGSWVLIEGVDESIMKTATLCPLEMDEDVYIFHPLRFNTLPVVKTATEPLNPSELPKMVEGLRKISKSYPLAITKVEESGEHTILGTGEIYLDSIMKDLRELYSEVEVK
;
A
#
# COMPACT_ATOMS: atom_id res chain seq x y z
N VAL A 1 12.12 11.01 6.52
CA VAL A 1 12.72 11.72 7.69
C VAL A 1 14.01 12.42 7.30
N ASP A 2 14.90 11.73 6.57
CA ASP A 2 16.04 12.30 5.84
C ASP A 2 15.92 13.74 5.33
N ARG A 3 14.81 14.13 4.68
CA ARG A 3 14.64 15.51 4.16
C ARG A 3 14.69 16.59 5.26
N LEU A 4 14.27 16.27 6.49
CA LEU A 4 14.41 17.16 7.65
C LEU A 4 15.89 17.43 7.99
N ILE A 5 16.74 16.44 7.72
CA ILE A 5 18.18 16.45 7.99
C ILE A 5 18.95 17.12 6.83
N THR A 6 18.70 16.70 5.59
CA THR A 6 19.55 17.07 4.45
C THR A 6 19.07 18.30 3.68
N GLU A 7 17.75 18.52 3.60
CA GLU A 7 17.17 19.63 2.83
C GLU A 7 16.84 20.81 3.74
N LEU A 8 15.98 20.59 4.74
CA LEU A 8 15.58 21.65 5.66
C LEU A 8 16.66 21.96 6.70
N LYS A 9 17.59 21.02 6.94
CA LYS A 9 18.68 21.14 7.91
C LYS A 9 18.20 21.58 9.29
N LEU A 10 17.03 21.08 9.71
CA LEU A 10 16.44 21.42 10.99
C LEU A 10 17.30 20.82 12.11
N PRO A 11 17.55 21.55 13.20
CA PRO A 11 18.09 20.97 14.42
C PRO A 11 17.28 19.74 14.87
N PRO A 12 17.89 18.74 15.53
CA PRO A 12 17.19 17.53 15.99
C PRO A 12 15.90 17.83 16.78
N THR A 13 15.93 18.84 17.66
CA THR A 13 14.78 19.25 18.47
C THR A 13 13.63 19.79 17.60
N ASP A 14 13.92 20.62 16.60
CA ASP A 14 12.91 21.16 15.68
C ASP A 14 12.35 20.08 14.76
N ALA A 15 13.19 19.14 14.31
CA ALA A 15 12.76 17.97 13.56
C ALA A 15 11.81 17.09 14.38
N TYR A 16 12.09 16.88 15.67
CA TYR A 16 11.16 16.20 16.58
C TYR A 16 9.82 16.93 16.67
N PHE A 17 9.80 18.25 16.86
CA PHE A 17 8.55 19.01 16.89
C PHE A 17 7.77 18.92 15.57
N LYS A 18 8.47 18.94 14.42
CA LYS A 18 7.83 18.74 13.12
C LYS A 18 7.19 17.35 12.97
N LEU A 19 7.88 16.31 13.43
CA LEU A 19 7.35 14.94 13.45
C LEU A 19 6.13 14.83 14.39
N ARG A 20 6.23 15.40 15.61
CA ARG A 20 5.13 15.40 16.58
C ARG A 20 3.90 16.11 16.03
N HIS A 21 4.08 17.31 15.48
CA HIS A 21 2.99 18.08 14.88
C HIS A 21 2.34 17.34 13.70
N THR A 22 3.12 16.62 12.89
CA THR A 22 2.56 15.81 11.79
C THR A 22 1.65 14.69 12.33
N LEU A 23 2.04 14.05 13.44
CA LEU A 23 1.23 13.02 14.08
C LEU A 23 -0.02 13.60 14.76
N GLU A 24 0.07 14.78 15.37
CA GLU A 24 -1.07 15.50 15.92
C GLU A 24 -2.12 15.77 14.81
N VAL A 25 -1.69 16.33 13.67
CA VAL A 25 -2.57 16.60 12.52
C VAL A 25 -3.20 15.31 11.98
N ILE A 26 -2.44 14.21 11.90
CA ILE A 26 -2.99 12.90 11.46
C ILE A 26 -4.07 12.42 12.44
N ASN A 27 -3.83 12.52 13.75
CA ASN A 27 -4.80 12.12 14.77
C ASN A 27 -6.05 12.99 14.74
N ASP A 28 -5.92 14.30 14.54
CA ASP A 28 -7.06 15.21 14.41
C ASP A 28 -7.93 14.82 13.21
N LEU A 29 -7.31 14.49 12.06
CA LEU A 29 -8.03 14.01 10.88
C LEU A 29 -8.73 12.67 11.13
N ILE A 30 -8.04 11.70 11.75
CA ILE A 30 -8.65 10.40 12.08
C ILE A 30 -9.84 10.60 13.03
N SER A 31 -9.69 11.45 14.05
CA SER A 31 -10.78 11.77 14.98
C SER A 31 -11.95 12.46 14.29
N ALA A 32 -11.69 13.32 13.30
CA ALA A 32 -12.73 14.03 12.56
C ALA A 32 -13.54 13.12 11.63
N PHE A 33 -12.90 12.11 11.02
CA PHE A 33 -13.54 11.24 10.01
C PHE A 33 -13.93 9.84 10.53
N SER A 34 -13.51 9.45 11.73
CA SER A 34 -13.87 8.15 12.28
C SER A 34 -15.35 8.08 12.62
N THR A 35 -16.05 7.12 12.02
CA THR A 35 -17.44 6.78 12.33
C THR A 35 -17.55 5.81 13.52
N THR A 36 -16.42 5.33 14.06
CA THR A 36 -16.39 4.37 15.17
C THR A 36 -16.53 5.10 16.50
N ALA A 37 -17.68 4.97 17.15
CA ALA A 37 -17.91 5.53 18.48
C ALA A 37 -17.00 4.85 19.54
N GLY A 38 -16.24 5.66 20.29
CA GLY A 38 -15.51 5.21 21.48
C GLY A 38 -14.25 4.33 21.25
N GLY A 39 -13.81 4.15 20.01
CA GLY A 39 -12.69 3.24 19.66
C GLY A 39 -11.75 3.78 18.58
N VAL A 40 -11.64 5.11 18.45
CA VAL A 40 -10.78 5.74 17.44
C VAL A 40 -9.32 5.36 17.69
N GLN A 41 -8.70 4.68 16.73
CA GLN A 41 -7.30 4.28 16.84
C GLN A 41 -6.41 5.53 16.81
N THR A 42 -5.79 5.84 17.95
CA THR A 42 -4.79 6.91 18.03
C THR A 42 -3.46 6.43 17.46
N ILE A 43 -2.89 7.22 16.56
CA ILE A 43 -1.57 7.01 15.98
C ILE A 43 -0.52 7.60 16.93
N ASP A 44 0.25 6.72 17.57
CA ASP A 44 1.26 7.04 18.57
C ASP A 44 2.47 6.10 18.43
N PRO A 45 3.69 6.63 18.22
CA PRO A 45 4.92 5.82 18.17
C PRO A 45 5.12 4.88 19.37
N THR A 46 4.67 5.25 20.57
CA THR A 46 4.75 4.40 21.76
C THR A 46 3.86 3.16 21.68
N ALA A 47 2.74 3.26 20.96
CA ALA A 47 1.85 2.14 20.68
C ALA A 47 2.40 1.20 19.61
N GLY A 48 3.48 1.58 18.91
CA GLY A 48 4.11 0.77 17.86
C GLY A 48 3.49 0.94 16.46
N ASN A 49 2.46 1.76 16.32
CA ASN A 49 1.72 1.96 15.06
C ASN A 49 2.29 3.09 14.18
N VAL A 50 3.48 3.59 14.50
CA VAL A 50 4.22 4.56 13.69
C VAL A 50 5.61 4.03 13.39
N CYS A 51 5.96 4.02 12.10
CA CYS A 51 7.29 3.73 11.61
C CYS A 51 7.94 5.00 11.06
N PHE A 52 9.18 5.28 11.50
CA PHE A 52 10.02 6.31 10.94
C PHE A 52 10.93 5.70 9.87
N ALA A 53 11.03 6.33 8.71
CA ALA A 53 11.81 5.78 7.61
C ALA A 53 12.45 6.85 6.70
N SER A 54 13.44 6.41 5.93
CA SER A 54 13.88 7.03 4.69
C SER A 54 14.09 5.94 3.65
N ALA A 55 13.22 5.89 2.65
CA ALA A 55 13.35 4.94 1.54
C ALA A 55 14.63 5.20 0.71
N ASN A 56 15.02 6.48 0.56
CA ASN A 56 16.21 6.85 -0.19
C ASN A 56 17.50 6.40 0.52
N ALA A 57 17.58 6.61 1.84
CA ALA A 57 18.69 6.15 2.66
C ALA A 57 18.53 4.69 3.15
N GLY A 58 17.48 3.99 2.75
CA GLY A 58 17.32 2.54 2.92
C GLY A 58 17.18 2.06 4.37
N TRP A 59 16.57 2.84 5.25
CA TRP A 59 16.32 2.45 6.64
C TRP A 59 14.87 2.69 7.07
N SER A 60 14.40 1.87 8.00
CA SER A 60 13.12 2.05 8.69
C SER A 60 13.18 1.48 10.11
N PHE A 61 12.52 2.15 11.06
CA PHE A 61 12.43 1.67 12.44
C PHE A 61 11.13 2.12 13.12
N THR A 62 10.69 1.35 14.11
CA THR A 62 9.76 1.77 15.17
C THR A 62 10.56 2.03 16.45
N LEU A 63 9.94 2.57 17.50
CA LEU A 63 10.61 2.70 18.79
C LEU A 63 11.07 1.33 19.34
N GLN A 64 10.28 0.28 19.10
CA GLN A 64 10.54 -1.08 19.54
C GLN A 64 11.72 -1.69 18.79
N SER A 65 11.78 -1.52 17.45
CA SER A 65 12.92 -2.05 16.68
C SER A 65 14.20 -1.29 17.00
N PHE A 66 14.13 0.03 17.24
CA PHE A 66 15.28 0.83 17.64
C PHE A 66 15.76 0.46 19.07
N ALA A 67 14.84 0.21 19.99
CA ALA A 67 15.19 -0.27 21.33
C ALA A 67 15.90 -1.63 21.29
N LYS A 68 15.45 -2.56 20.45
CA LYS A 68 16.13 -3.86 20.22
C LYS A 68 17.55 -3.67 19.68
N LEU A 69 17.77 -2.67 18.81
CA LEU A 69 19.10 -2.33 18.30
C LEU A 69 20.04 -1.92 19.45
N TYR A 70 19.58 -1.08 20.38
CA TYR A 70 20.37 -0.70 21.56
C TYR A 70 20.74 -1.86 22.46
N VAL A 71 19.81 -2.81 22.69
CA VAL A 71 20.10 -4.04 23.45
C VAL A 71 21.21 -4.84 22.78
N LYS A 72 21.12 -5.00 21.45
CA LYS A 72 22.13 -5.72 20.66
C LYS A 72 23.49 -5.01 20.68
N LEU A 73 23.49 -3.69 20.60
CA LEU A 73 24.69 -2.86 20.52
C LEU A 73 25.51 -2.89 21.83
N HIS A 74 24.84 -2.68 22.97
CA HIS A 74 25.54 -2.57 24.25
C HIS A 74 25.74 -3.91 24.96
N GLY A 75 25.06 -4.97 24.52
CA GLY A 75 25.13 -6.29 25.14
C GLY A 75 24.60 -6.32 26.58
N ILE A 76 23.92 -5.25 27.03
CA ILE A 76 23.30 -5.16 28.35
C ILE A 76 21.85 -5.63 28.23
N PRO A 77 21.43 -6.68 28.96
CA PRO A 77 20.06 -7.15 28.93
C PRO A 77 19.16 -6.14 29.64
N PHE A 78 18.37 -5.41 28.87
CA PHE A 78 17.25 -4.61 29.40
C PHE A 78 15.99 -4.84 28.56
N ASP A 79 14.84 -4.52 29.15
CA ASP A 79 13.53 -4.69 28.51
C ASP A 79 13.34 -3.63 27.41
N ALA A 80 13.48 -4.06 26.15
CA ALA A 80 13.37 -3.21 24.97
C ALA A 80 11.99 -2.54 24.85
N ASN A 81 10.91 -3.20 25.27
CA ASN A 81 9.56 -2.65 25.16
C ASN A 81 9.35 -1.53 26.19
N LYS A 82 9.84 -1.73 27.42
CA LYS A 82 9.86 -0.69 28.45
C LYS A 82 10.71 0.50 28.02
N PHE A 83 11.84 0.26 27.36
CA PHE A 83 12.67 1.34 26.84
C PHE A 83 11.96 2.09 25.71
N ALA A 84 11.39 1.38 24.73
CA ALA A 84 10.64 1.96 23.62
C ALA A 84 9.48 2.87 24.07
N ALA A 85 8.73 2.46 25.09
CA ALA A 85 7.65 3.27 25.68
C ALA A 85 8.13 4.60 26.28
N ARG A 86 9.45 4.76 26.50
CA ARG A 86 10.06 5.97 27.07
C ARG A 86 10.82 6.81 26.04
N LEU A 87 10.85 6.38 24.77
CA LEU A 87 11.60 7.03 23.70
C LEU A 87 10.81 8.13 22.98
N TRP A 88 9.54 8.37 23.32
CA TRP A 88 8.71 9.37 22.66
C TRP A 88 7.92 10.22 23.66
N GLY A 89 7.53 11.42 23.23
CA GLY A 89 6.85 12.41 24.04
C GLY A 89 7.79 13.26 24.89
N ASP A 90 7.22 14.00 25.83
CA ASP A 90 7.96 14.86 26.75
C ASP A 90 8.57 14.03 27.91
N LEU A 91 9.46 13.11 27.54
CA LEU A 91 10.27 12.32 28.44
C LEU A 91 11.75 12.63 28.23
N TYR A 92 12.49 12.74 29.33
CA TYR A 92 13.89 13.15 29.38
C TYR A 92 14.68 12.14 30.20
N TYR A 93 15.90 11.84 29.79
CA TYR A 93 16.80 10.97 30.54
C TYR A 93 17.62 11.79 31.55
N HIS A 94 17.61 11.37 32.81
CA HIS A 94 18.37 12.01 33.89
C HIS A 94 19.64 11.19 34.14
N PRO A 95 20.83 11.63 33.70
CA PRO A 95 22.05 10.82 33.75
C PRO A 95 22.49 10.48 35.18
N ASP A 96 22.29 11.40 36.12
CA ASP A 96 22.70 11.22 37.52
C ASP A 96 21.92 10.09 38.22
N THR A 97 20.64 9.97 37.90
CA THR A 97 19.74 8.99 38.51
C THR A 97 19.43 7.82 37.60
N ARG A 98 19.89 7.86 36.34
CA ARG A 98 19.65 6.86 35.29
C ARG A 98 18.18 6.50 35.08
N VAL A 99 17.28 7.48 35.23
CA VAL A 99 15.84 7.31 35.04
C VAL A 99 15.25 8.30 34.04
N PHE A 100 14.13 7.91 33.43
CA PHE A 100 13.34 8.80 32.58
C PHE A 100 12.32 9.57 33.41
N ARG A 101 12.21 10.88 33.21
CA ARG A 101 11.21 11.73 33.87
C ARG A 101 10.58 12.70 32.86
N ARG A 102 9.40 13.22 33.20
CA ARG A 102 8.68 14.20 32.35
C ARG A 102 9.25 15.62 32.42
N LYS A 103 9.94 15.94 33.52
CA LYS A 103 10.64 17.22 33.65
C LYS A 103 12.08 17.07 33.17
N PRO A 104 12.65 18.08 32.48
CA PRO A 104 14.04 18.06 32.08
C PRO A 104 14.97 18.03 33.31
N PRO A 105 16.20 17.50 33.18
CA PRO A 105 17.22 17.58 34.23
C PRO A 105 17.66 19.04 34.46
N LEU A 106 18.13 19.34 35.68
CA LEU A 106 18.57 20.68 36.08
C LEU A 106 19.74 21.19 35.24
N SER A 107 20.58 20.29 34.75
CA SER A 107 21.70 20.55 33.84
C SER A 107 21.26 20.94 32.43
N GLY A 108 19.96 20.89 32.13
CA GLY A 108 19.46 20.86 30.75
C GLY A 108 19.63 19.47 30.13
N GLY A 109 18.70 19.13 29.22
CA GLY A 109 18.69 17.85 28.53
C GLY A 109 17.59 17.81 27.48
N GLU A 110 17.88 17.14 26.37
CA GLU A 110 16.94 16.97 25.28
C GLU A 110 15.92 15.86 25.57
N ARG A 111 14.84 15.83 24.77
CA ARG A 111 13.87 14.73 24.86
C ARG A 111 14.57 13.41 24.53
N SER A 112 14.09 12.33 25.13
CA SER A 112 14.53 10.95 24.90
C SER A 112 14.60 10.60 23.41
N PHE A 113 13.58 10.97 22.62
CA PHE A 113 13.60 10.75 21.17
C PHE A 113 14.75 11.50 20.49
N VAL A 114 15.00 12.73 20.91
CA VAL A 114 16.06 13.57 20.34
C VAL A 114 17.42 12.97 20.69
N GLN A 115 17.67 12.73 21.97
CA GLN A 115 18.95 12.25 22.50
C GLN A 115 19.30 10.83 22.01
N PHE A 116 18.35 9.90 22.01
CA PHE A 116 18.61 8.49 21.72
C PHE A 116 18.31 8.09 20.27
N ILE A 117 17.59 8.89 19.49
CA ILE A 117 17.24 8.52 18.11
C ILE A 117 17.74 9.56 17.12
N LEU A 118 17.31 10.82 17.24
CA LEU A 118 17.65 11.83 16.24
C LEU A 118 19.13 12.22 16.28
N GLU A 119 19.73 12.44 17.44
CA GLU A 119 21.14 12.81 17.53
C GLU A 119 22.08 11.76 16.92
N PRO A 120 21.97 10.46 17.24
CA PRO A 120 22.76 9.42 16.57
C PRO A 120 22.53 9.37 15.06
N LEU A 121 21.28 9.53 14.61
CA LEU A 121 20.92 9.55 13.20
C LEU A 121 21.56 10.76 12.48
N TYR A 122 21.48 11.95 13.08
CA TYR A 122 22.09 13.18 12.56
C TYR A 122 23.62 13.11 12.55
N LYS A 123 24.22 12.52 13.59
CA LYS A 123 25.66 12.25 13.63
C LYS A 123 26.06 11.35 12.45
N LEU A 124 25.35 10.25 12.22
CA LEU A 124 25.65 9.36 11.09
C LEU A 124 25.55 10.10 9.74
N TYR A 125 24.48 10.85 9.52
CA TYR A 125 24.30 11.63 8.28
C TYR A 125 25.41 12.66 8.09
N SER A 126 25.73 13.44 9.12
CA SER A 126 26.75 14.50 9.03
C SER A 126 28.15 13.93 8.77
N GLN A 127 28.51 12.81 9.40
CA GLN A 127 29.80 12.17 9.19
C GLN A 127 29.94 11.58 7.78
N VAL A 128 28.88 10.95 7.25
CA VAL A 128 28.91 10.40 5.89
C VAL A 128 28.93 11.51 4.84
N ILE A 129 28.17 12.58 5.04
CA ILE A 129 28.15 13.74 4.12
C ILE A 129 29.45 14.53 4.18
N GLY A 130 30.13 14.56 5.33
CA GLY A 130 31.44 15.19 5.48
C GLY A 130 32.60 14.44 4.81
N GLU A 131 32.35 13.26 4.23
CA GLU A 131 33.31 12.46 3.44
C GLU A 131 34.62 12.09 4.16
N HIS A 132 34.65 12.18 5.49
CA HIS A 132 35.83 11.82 6.27
C HIS A 132 35.79 10.35 6.68
N ARG A 133 36.49 9.51 5.91
CA ARG A 133 36.53 8.05 6.11
C ARG A 133 36.75 7.62 7.57
N LYS A 134 37.76 8.18 8.26
CA LYS A 134 38.09 7.80 9.64
C LYS A 134 36.95 8.09 10.62
N THR A 135 36.22 9.19 10.43
CA THR A 135 35.13 9.55 11.34
C THR A 135 33.88 8.72 11.06
N VAL A 136 33.62 8.38 9.80
CA VAL A 136 32.57 7.42 9.41
C VAL A 136 32.85 6.03 9.99
N GLU A 137 34.09 5.54 9.86
CA GLU A 137 34.53 4.27 10.48
C GLU A 137 34.32 4.28 12.00
N CYS A 138 34.74 5.35 12.68
CA CYS A 138 34.57 5.47 14.13
C CYS A 138 33.08 5.50 14.54
N THR A 139 32.25 6.26 13.83
CA THR A 139 30.81 6.39 14.11
C THR A 139 30.07 5.07 13.86
N LEU A 140 30.43 4.34 12.80
CA LEU A 140 29.85 3.02 12.54
C LEU A 140 30.29 1.99 13.59
N ALA A 141 31.55 2.04 14.03
CA ALA A 141 32.05 1.17 15.09
C ALA A 141 31.34 1.44 16.43
N GLU A 142 31.07 2.70 16.79
CA GLU A 142 30.24 3.06 17.95
C GLU A 142 28.83 2.47 17.86
N LEU A 143 28.31 2.29 16.64
CA LEU A 143 27.01 1.68 16.33
C LEU A 143 27.11 0.17 16.08
N GLY A 144 28.27 -0.45 16.33
CA GLY A 144 28.48 -1.89 16.25
C GLY A 144 28.52 -2.45 14.83
N VAL A 145 28.81 -1.60 13.84
CA VAL A 145 28.81 -1.94 12.41
C VAL A 145 30.18 -1.66 11.79
N THR A 146 30.64 -2.57 10.94
CA THR A 146 31.84 -2.39 10.11
C THR A 146 31.48 -2.61 8.65
N LEU A 147 31.90 -1.69 7.77
CA LEU A 147 31.72 -1.85 6.32
C LEU A 147 33.01 -2.35 5.66
N SER A 148 32.87 -2.90 4.45
CA SER A 148 34.02 -3.31 3.65
C SER A 148 34.84 -2.09 3.19
N ASN A 149 36.14 -2.29 2.95
CA ASN A 149 37.01 -1.22 2.42
C ASN A 149 36.53 -0.65 1.07
N ALA A 150 35.81 -1.44 0.28
CA ALA A 150 35.22 -0.99 -0.98
C ALA A 150 34.04 -0.02 -0.76
N ALA A 151 33.29 -0.17 0.34
CA ALA A 151 32.15 0.69 0.66
C ALA A 151 32.56 2.15 0.80
N TYR A 152 33.69 2.44 1.45
CA TYR A 152 34.18 3.81 1.66
C TYR A 152 34.67 4.52 0.39
N LYS A 153 34.73 3.80 -0.74
CA LYS A 153 35.03 4.39 -2.06
C LYS A 153 33.76 4.79 -2.82
N LEU A 154 32.59 4.47 -2.29
CA LEU A 154 31.32 4.85 -2.89
C LEU A 154 31.06 6.34 -2.72
N ASN A 155 30.27 6.90 -3.62
CA ASN A 155 29.72 8.24 -3.47
C ASN A 155 28.85 8.35 -2.21
N VAL A 156 28.66 9.58 -1.71
CA VAL A 156 27.92 9.87 -0.46
C VAL A 156 26.57 9.18 -0.38
N ARG A 157 25.75 9.24 -1.45
CA ARG A 157 24.39 8.66 -1.43
C ARG A 157 24.40 7.14 -1.26
N PRO A 158 25.10 6.34 -2.11
CA PRO A 158 25.24 4.91 -1.88
C PRO A 158 25.89 4.53 -0.55
N LEU A 159 26.92 5.27 -0.12
CA LEU A 159 27.59 5.04 1.16
C LEU A 159 26.62 5.25 2.34
N LEU A 160 25.85 6.34 2.33
CA LEU A 160 24.84 6.65 3.34
C LEU A 160 23.77 5.56 3.40
N ARG A 161 23.29 5.11 2.23
CA ARG A 161 22.31 4.03 2.17
C ARG A 161 22.85 2.74 2.78
N LEU A 162 24.10 2.38 2.47
CA LEU A 162 24.74 1.18 3.00
C LEU A 162 25.03 1.28 4.50
N ALA A 163 25.51 2.44 4.96
CA ALA A 163 25.76 2.73 6.36
C ALA A 163 24.47 2.63 7.19
N CYS A 164 23.41 3.33 6.78
CA CYS A 164 22.14 3.34 7.48
C CYS A 164 21.46 1.97 7.47
N SER A 165 21.44 1.25 6.34
CA SER A 165 20.82 -0.08 6.27
C SER A 165 21.56 -1.11 7.11
N SER A 166 22.88 -0.96 7.27
CA SER A 166 23.69 -1.84 8.11
C SER A 166 23.48 -1.58 9.60
N VAL A 167 23.25 -0.32 10.00
CA VAL A 167 22.99 0.07 11.39
C VAL A 167 21.55 -0.24 11.79
N PHE A 168 20.57 0.28 11.03
CA PHE A 168 19.16 0.27 11.43
C PHE A 168 18.37 -0.91 10.85
N GLY A 169 18.96 -1.69 9.95
CA GLY A 169 18.23 -2.65 9.13
C GLY A 169 17.40 -1.96 8.05
N SER A 170 16.84 -2.76 7.14
CA SER A 170 16.09 -2.25 5.99
C SER A 170 14.60 -2.05 6.28
N ALA A 171 13.90 -3.08 6.76
CA ALA A 171 12.43 -3.10 6.80
C ALA A 171 11.81 -3.80 8.04
N THR A 172 12.60 -4.25 9.02
CA THR A 172 12.08 -5.08 10.13
C THR A 172 11.11 -4.32 11.04
N GLY A 173 11.40 -3.05 11.36
CA GLY A 173 10.46 -2.23 12.13
C GLY A 173 9.14 -2.00 11.41
N PHE A 174 9.19 -1.82 10.08
CA PHE A 174 8.00 -1.69 9.26
C PHE A 174 7.17 -2.98 9.22
N THR A 175 7.81 -4.15 9.04
CA THR A 175 7.09 -5.43 9.05
C THR A 175 6.48 -5.75 10.42
N ASP A 176 7.22 -5.50 11.52
CA ASP A 176 6.73 -5.71 12.88
C ASP A 176 5.48 -4.85 13.13
N MET A 177 5.50 -3.57 12.72
CA MET A 177 4.35 -2.67 12.81
C MET A 177 3.14 -3.20 12.03
N LEU A 178 3.35 -3.64 10.78
CA LEU A 178 2.26 -4.18 9.96
C LEU A 178 1.63 -5.42 10.59
N VAL A 179 2.45 -6.37 11.06
CA VAL A 179 1.95 -7.61 11.68
C VAL A 179 1.16 -7.33 12.96
N GLN A 180 1.56 -6.33 13.75
CA GLN A 180 0.90 -6.01 15.02
C GLN A 180 -0.40 -5.21 14.84
N HIS A 181 -0.46 -4.32 13.84
CA HIS A 181 -1.54 -3.34 13.74
C HIS A 181 -2.47 -3.53 12.54
N ILE A 182 -2.07 -4.30 11.52
CA ILE A 182 -2.94 -4.63 10.39
C ILE A 182 -3.56 -6.01 10.65
N PRO A 183 -4.90 -6.13 10.66
CA PRO A 183 -5.54 -7.42 10.89
C PRO A 183 -5.16 -8.40 9.78
N SER A 184 -5.04 -9.68 10.15
CA SER A 184 -4.86 -10.74 9.16
C SER A 184 -6.04 -10.80 8.20
N ALA A 185 -5.86 -11.48 7.07
CA ALA A 185 -6.94 -11.70 6.11
C ALA A 185 -8.20 -12.29 6.77
N LYS A 186 -8.00 -13.18 7.75
CA LYS A 186 -9.05 -13.83 8.54
C LYS A 186 -9.70 -12.87 9.55
N ASP A 187 -8.91 -12.19 10.39
CA ASP A 187 -9.45 -11.28 11.41
C ASP A 187 -10.15 -10.05 10.81
N GLY A 188 -9.68 -9.62 9.63
CA GLY A 188 -10.25 -8.49 8.90
C GLY A 188 -11.43 -8.87 7.99
N ALA A 189 -11.68 -10.16 7.73
CA ALA A 189 -12.67 -10.62 6.76
C ALA A 189 -14.08 -10.16 7.14
N MET A 190 -14.52 -10.40 8.38
CA MET A 190 -15.86 -9.99 8.84
C MET A 190 -16.17 -8.51 8.54
N ARG A 191 -15.31 -7.60 9.02
CA ARG A 191 -15.49 -6.15 8.81
C ARG A 191 -15.48 -5.77 7.34
N LYS A 192 -14.65 -6.43 6.53
CA LYS A 192 -14.53 -6.16 5.11
C LYS A 192 -15.77 -6.64 4.37
N VAL A 193 -16.13 -7.91 4.51
CA VAL A 193 -17.28 -8.56 3.85
C VAL A 193 -18.58 -7.84 4.20
N ASP A 194 -18.79 -7.50 5.47
CA ASP A 194 -19.95 -6.72 5.91
C ASP A 194 -20.10 -5.37 5.19
N HIS A 195 -18.97 -4.75 4.84
CA HIS A 195 -18.96 -3.47 4.15
C HIS A 195 -19.10 -3.60 2.63
N ILE A 196 -18.57 -4.66 2.03
CA ILE A 196 -18.46 -4.77 0.56
C ILE A 196 -19.43 -5.74 -0.08
N TYR A 197 -19.99 -6.71 0.62
CA TYR A 197 -20.90 -7.69 0.01
C TYR A 197 -22.35 -7.17 -0.01
N THR A 198 -23.09 -7.38 -1.11
CA THR A 198 -24.48 -6.90 -1.22
C THR A 198 -25.52 -7.92 -0.75
N GLY A 199 -25.14 -9.19 -0.63
CA GLY A 199 -26.05 -10.28 -0.24
C GLY A 199 -26.39 -10.32 1.25
N PRO A 200 -27.35 -11.18 1.65
CA PRO A 200 -27.83 -11.27 3.01
C PRO A 200 -26.78 -11.86 3.97
N ARG A 201 -26.70 -11.31 5.18
CA ARG A 201 -25.76 -11.77 6.23
C ARG A 201 -26.04 -13.19 6.74
N SER A 202 -27.23 -13.72 6.47
CA SER A 202 -27.65 -15.05 6.87
C SER A 202 -27.24 -16.14 5.87
N SER A 203 -26.67 -15.79 4.71
CA SER A 203 -26.29 -16.78 3.69
C SER A 203 -25.05 -17.58 4.09
N LEU A 204 -24.94 -18.79 3.53
CA LEU A 204 -23.77 -19.64 3.73
C LEU A 204 -22.52 -19.00 3.10
N LEU A 205 -22.68 -18.31 1.97
CA LEU A 205 -21.64 -17.51 1.33
C LEU A 205 -21.09 -16.42 2.26
N PHE A 206 -21.96 -15.68 2.95
CA PHE A 206 -21.53 -14.62 3.86
C PHE A 206 -20.70 -15.19 5.02
N GLU A 207 -21.14 -16.29 5.62
CA GLU A 207 -20.42 -16.93 6.72
C GLU A 207 -19.07 -17.52 6.25
N ALA A 208 -19.03 -18.18 5.09
CA ALA A 208 -17.80 -18.70 4.51
C ALA A 208 -16.78 -17.59 4.22
N MET A 209 -17.22 -16.45 3.66
CA MET A 209 -16.36 -15.30 3.41
C MET A 209 -15.91 -14.62 4.70
N LYS A 210 -16.78 -14.54 5.71
CA LYS A 210 -16.48 -13.98 7.03
C LYS A 210 -15.39 -14.77 7.75
N GLU A 211 -15.43 -16.10 7.66
CA GLU A 211 -14.42 -16.98 8.26
C GLU A 211 -13.14 -17.10 7.41
N CYS A 212 -13.15 -16.51 6.21
CA CYS A 212 -12.09 -16.64 5.22
C CYS A 212 -11.78 -18.13 4.93
N ASP A 213 -12.82 -18.95 4.80
CA ASP A 213 -12.70 -20.40 4.68
C ASP A 213 -12.22 -20.81 3.28
N ALA A 214 -11.07 -21.48 3.20
CA ALA A 214 -10.52 -21.99 1.95
C ALA A 214 -11.24 -23.25 1.43
N SER A 215 -12.06 -23.92 2.24
CA SER A 215 -12.84 -25.10 1.84
C SER A 215 -14.28 -24.75 1.46
N GLY A 216 -14.69 -23.49 1.67
CA GLY A 216 -16.01 -22.99 1.34
C GLY A 216 -16.23 -22.73 -0.16
N PRO A 217 -17.42 -22.23 -0.53
CA PRO A 217 -17.72 -21.82 -1.90
C PRO A 217 -16.77 -20.71 -2.37
N LEU A 218 -16.34 -20.76 -3.63
CA LEU A 218 -15.42 -19.77 -4.19
C LEU A 218 -16.07 -18.39 -4.29
N MET A 219 -15.50 -17.38 -3.64
CA MET A 219 -15.88 -15.98 -3.89
C MET A 219 -14.64 -15.13 -4.09
N VAL A 220 -14.51 -14.51 -5.26
CA VAL A 220 -13.40 -13.61 -5.59
C VAL A 220 -13.95 -12.23 -5.93
N ASN A 221 -13.38 -11.19 -5.34
CA ASN A 221 -13.68 -9.81 -5.71
C ASN A 221 -12.58 -9.28 -6.63
N ILE A 222 -12.92 -8.98 -7.88
CA ILE A 222 -12.04 -8.36 -8.87
C ILE A 222 -12.21 -6.84 -8.80
N THR A 223 -11.11 -6.14 -8.58
CA THR A 223 -11.13 -4.68 -8.42
C THR A 223 -10.26 -3.94 -9.43
N LYS A 224 -9.40 -4.66 -10.16
CA LYS A 224 -8.47 -4.05 -11.11
C LYS A 224 -8.18 -4.99 -12.25
N LEU A 225 -8.05 -4.44 -13.45
CA LEU A 225 -7.58 -5.14 -14.63
C LEU A 225 -6.21 -4.58 -15.00
N TYR A 226 -5.22 -5.46 -15.15
CA TYR A 226 -3.87 -5.08 -15.58
C TYR A 226 -3.66 -5.50 -17.04
N PRO A 227 -3.29 -4.59 -17.94
CA PRO A 227 -2.97 -4.97 -19.31
C PRO A 227 -1.75 -5.87 -19.31
N LYS A 228 -1.73 -6.87 -20.21
CA LYS A 228 -0.48 -7.57 -20.54
C LYS A 228 0.47 -6.63 -21.27
N SER A 229 1.73 -7.06 -21.42
CA SER A 229 2.79 -6.25 -22.05
C SER A 229 2.49 -5.88 -23.51
N ASP A 230 1.64 -6.65 -24.18
CA ASP A 230 1.17 -6.43 -25.54
C ASP A 230 -0.19 -5.70 -25.61
N CYS A 231 -0.77 -5.32 -24.46
CA CYS A 231 -2.04 -4.61 -24.33
C CYS A 231 -3.22 -5.27 -25.08
N SER A 232 -3.11 -6.56 -25.44
CA SER A 232 -4.11 -7.31 -26.19
C SER A 232 -5.26 -7.74 -25.28
N VAL A 233 -4.90 -8.27 -24.11
CA VAL A 233 -5.80 -8.78 -23.08
C VAL A 233 -5.41 -8.25 -21.71
N PHE A 234 -6.35 -8.37 -20.77
CA PHE A 234 -6.14 -7.98 -19.39
C PHE A 234 -6.07 -9.21 -18.49
N ASP A 235 -5.28 -9.09 -17.44
CA ASP A 235 -5.35 -10.01 -16.31
C ASP A 235 -6.15 -9.38 -15.18
N ALA A 236 -7.12 -10.12 -14.65
CA ALA A 236 -7.98 -9.66 -13.58
C ALA A 236 -7.30 -9.84 -12.22
N PHE A 237 -7.19 -8.75 -11.46
CA PHE A 237 -6.58 -8.73 -10.14
C PHE A 237 -7.66 -8.59 -9.07
N GLY A 238 -7.67 -9.57 -8.17
CA GLY A 238 -8.66 -9.65 -7.11
C GLY A 238 -8.18 -10.36 -5.86
N ARG A 239 -9.06 -10.34 -4.86
CA ARG A 239 -8.88 -11.08 -3.60
C ARG A 239 -9.87 -12.22 -3.52
N VAL A 240 -9.37 -13.41 -3.18
CA VAL A 240 -10.20 -14.57 -2.81
C VAL A 240 -10.71 -14.37 -1.38
N TYR A 241 -12.02 -14.32 -1.17
CA TYR A 241 -12.65 -14.19 0.15
C TYR A 241 -13.07 -15.53 0.75
N SER A 242 -13.48 -16.49 -0.08
CA SER A 242 -13.78 -17.86 0.33
C SER A 242 -13.42 -18.84 -0.79
N GLY A 243 -13.24 -20.09 -0.42
CA GLY A 243 -12.86 -21.19 -1.30
C GLY A 243 -11.43 -21.08 -1.84
N LYS A 244 -11.20 -21.79 -2.95
CA LYS A 244 -9.95 -21.80 -3.70
C LYS A 244 -10.25 -21.64 -5.18
N ILE A 245 -9.52 -20.74 -5.84
CA ILE A 245 -9.53 -20.65 -7.29
C ILE A 245 -8.41 -21.52 -7.86
N GLN A 246 -8.71 -22.30 -8.89
CA GLN A 246 -7.75 -23.21 -9.52
C GLN A 246 -7.62 -22.93 -11.01
N THR A 247 -6.43 -23.20 -11.55
CA THR A 247 -6.18 -23.13 -13.00
C THR A 247 -6.96 -24.23 -13.71
N GLY A 248 -7.64 -23.88 -14.80
CA GLY A 248 -8.54 -24.79 -15.54
C GLY A 248 -9.95 -24.87 -14.96
N GLN A 249 -10.26 -24.13 -13.89
CA GLN A 249 -11.60 -24.07 -13.32
C GLN A 249 -12.50 -23.15 -14.16
N THR A 250 -13.73 -23.60 -14.41
CA THR A 250 -14.78 -22.76 -15.00
C THR A 250 -15.52 -22.02 -13.89
N VAL A 251 -15.67 -20.70 -14.03
CA VAL A 251 -16.28 -19.81 -13.03
C VAL A 251 -17.35 -18.93 -13.68
N ARG A 252 -18.35 -18.53 -12.89
CA ARG A 252 -19.27 -17.44 -13.26
C ARG A 252 -18.58 -16.11 -12.96
N VAL A 253 -18.63 -15.19 -13.91
CA VAL A 253 -18.17 -13.81 -13.80
C VAL A 253 -19.41 -12.94 -13.75
N LEU A 254 -19.67 -12.35 -12.60
CA LEU A 254 -20.81 -11.45 -12.35
C LEU A 254 -20.31 -10.01 -12.46
N GLY A 255 -20.86 -9.24 -13.41
CA GLY A 255 -20.56 -7.82 -13.56
C GLY A 255 -21.26 -6.94 -12.53
N GLU A 256 -21.18 -5.62 -12.70
CA GLU A 256 -21.75 -4.64 -11.76
C GLU A 256 -23.28 -4.52 -11.86
N GLY A 257 -23.85 -4.89 -13.01
CA GLY A 257 -25.30 -4.86 -13.27
C GLY A 257 -26.04 -6.12 -12.85
N TYR A 258 -25.31 -7.19 -12.49
CA TYR A 258 -25.91 -8.47 -12.14
C TYR A 258 -26.74 -8.39 -10.85
N SER A 259 -27.89 -9.08 -10.85
CA SER A 259 -28.66 -9.40 -9.66
C SER A 259 -29.25 -10.82 -9.75
N PRO A 260 -29.67 -11.44 -8.65
CA PRO A 260 -30.35 -12.75 -8.72
C PRO A 260 -31.60 -12.75 -9.61
N ASP A 261 -32.28 -11.60 -9.72
CA ASP A 261 -33.47 -11.43 -10.56
C ASP A 261 -33.13 -11.12 -12.03
N ASP A 262 -31.89 -10.68 -12.31
CA ASP A 262 -31.40 -10.28 -13.63
C ASP A 262 -29.97 -10.78 -13.87
N GLU A 263 -29.88 -11.93 -14.54
CA GLU A 263 -28.62 -12.59 -14.85
C GLU A 263 -27.98 -12.12 -16.19
N GLU A 264 -28.45 -11.03 -16.82
CA GLU A 264 -27.91 -10.56 -18.11
C GLU A 264 -26.41 -10.23 -18.05
N ASP A 265 -25.96 -9.65 -16.93
CA ASP A 265 -24.55 -9.30 -16.69
C ASP A 265 -23.76 -10.45 -16.03
N MET A 266 -24.09 -11.70 -16.39
CA MET A 266 -23.38 -12.91 -16.00
C MET A 266 -22.80 -13.62 -17.21
N THR A 267 -21.53 -14.02 -17.11
CA THR A 267 -20.87 -14.84 -18.13
C THR A 267 -20.10 -15.98 -17.50
N VAL A 268 -20.00 -17.10 -18.22
CA VAL A 268 -19.18 -18.24 -17.78
C VAL A 268 -17.83 -18.17 -18.48
N LYS A 269 -16.73 -18.21 -17.70
CA LYS A 269 -15.36 -18.10 -18.21
C LYS A 269 -14.45 -19.16 -17.61
N LEU A 270 -13.44 -19.56 -18.38
CA LEU A 270 -12.42 -20.51 -17.96
C LEU A 270 -11.21 -19.74 -17.40
N VAL A 271 -10.80 -20.08 -16.19
CA VAL A 271 -9.56 -19.58 -15.60
C VAL A 271 -8.38 -20.28 -16.29
N THR A 272 -7.65 -19.57 -17.14
CA THR A 272 -6.58 -20.19 -17.95
C THR A 272 -5.25 -20.25 -17.21
N LYS A 273 -4.91 -19.22 -16.43
CA LYS A 273 -3.68 -19.14 -15.61
C LYS A 273 -3.89 -18.27 -14.38
N LEU A 274 -3.10 -18.54 -13.35
CA LEU A 274 -3.06 -17.79 -12.09
C LEU A 274 -1.63 -17.36 -11.76
N TRP A 275 -1.47 -16.18 -11.15
CA TRP A 275 -0.18 -15.73 -10.65
C TRP A 275 -0.26 -14.98 -9.33
N VAL A 276 0.82 -15.08 -8.55
CA VAL A 276 1.16 -14.08 -7.54
C VAL A 276 1.91 -12.93 -8.23
N TYR A 277 1.35 -11.73 -8.17
CA TYR A 277 1.90 -10.56 -8.84
C TYR A 277 2.95 -9.84 -7.99
N GLN A 278 4.18 -9.71 -8.51
CA GLN A 278 5.31 -9.02 -7.85
C GLN A 278 5.76 -7.76 -8.60
N ALA A 279 4.78 -7.01 -9.15
CA ALA A 279 4.98 -5.81 -9.97
C ALA A 279 5.76 -6.04 -11.27
N ARG A 280 7.08 -6.31 -11.17
CA ARG A 280 7.98 -6.50 -12.33
C ARG A 280 7.92 -7.90 -12.91
N TYR A 281 7.54 -8.89 -12.11
CA TYR A 281 7.45 -10.28 -12.55
C TYR A 281 6.24 -10.97 -11.92
N ARG A 282 5.90 -12.13 -12.49
CA ARG A 282 4.71 -12.91 -12.13
C ARG A 282 5.19 -14.30 -11.73
N LEU A 283 4.71 -14.79 -10.59
CA LEU A 283 4.99 -16.16 -10.15
C LEU A 283 3.78 -17.04 -10.49
N PRO A 284 3.91 -17.99 -11.43
CA PRO A 284 2.80 -18.87 -11.79
C PRO A 284 2.44 -19.78 -10.62
N ILE A 285 1.13 -19.95 -10.40
CA ILE A 285 0.58 -20.83 -9.37
C ILE A 285 -0.55 -21.68 -9.95
N SER A 286 -0.79 -22.85 -9.35
CA SER A 286 -1.90 -23.73 -9.75
C SER A 286 -3.22 -23.38 -9.07
N GLU A 287 -3.16 -22.92 -7.82
CA GLU A 287 -4.31 -22.53 -7.01
C GLU A 287 -4.00 -21.36 -6.07
N ALA A 288 -5.04 -20.61 -5.68
CA ALA A 288 -4.97 -19.57 -4.66
C ALA A 288 -6.11 -19.72 -3.64
N PRO A 289 -5.82 -19.86 -2.34
CA PRO A 289 -6.85 -19.97 -1.30
C PRO A 289 -7.38 -18.62 -0.84
N ALA A 290 -8.50 -18.66 -0.11
CA ALA A 290 -9.07 -17.55 0.63
C ALA A 290 -8.02 -16.73 1.39
N GLY A 291 -8.14 -15.41 1.30
CA GLY A 291 -7.20 -14.42 1.84
C GLY A 291 -6.13 -13.96 0.85
N SER A 292 -5.91 -14.69 -0.25
CA SER A 292 -4.85 -14.38 -1.22
C SER A 292 -5.29 -13.30 -2.21
N TRP A 293 -4.32 -12.48 -2.63
CA TRP A 293 -4.44 -11.69 -3.86
C TRP A 293 -3.90 -12.49 -5.03
N VAL A 294 -4.63 -12.49 -6.12
CA VAL A 294 -4.33 -13.31 -7.29
C VAL A 294 -4.58 -12.53 -8.56
N LEU A 295 -3.69 -12.75 -9.53
CA LEU A 295 -3.84 -12.29 -10.91
C LEU A 295 -4.39 -13.45 -11.74
N ILE A 296 -5.46 -13.24 -12.48
CA ILE A 296 -6.29 -14.26 -13.12
C ILE A 296 -6.38 -13.98 -14.62
N GLU A 297 -6.00 -14.95 -15.45
CA GLU A 297 -6.14 -14.89 -16.91
C GLU A 297 -7.42 -15.59 -17.39
N GLY A 298 -8.03 -15.06 -18.45
CA GLY A 298 -9.13 -15.70 -19.19
C GLY A 298 -10.54 -15.24 -18.80
N VAL A 299 -10.65 -14.33 -17.84
CA VAL A 299 -11.94 -13.83 -17.32
C VAL A 299 -12.19 -12.35 -17.63
N ASP A 300 -11.31 -11.67 -18.36
CA ASP A 300 -11.33 -10.21 -18.51
C ASP A 300 -12.35 -9.68 -19.52
N GLU A 301 -12.77 -10.50 -20.48
CA GLU A 301 -13.61 -10.08 -21.61
C GLU A 301 -14.89 -9.36 -21.14
N SER A 302 -15.61 -9.95 -20.18
CA SER A 302 -16.87 -9.44 -19.62
C SER A 302 -16.67 -8.40 -18.51
N ILE A 303 -15.45 -8.25 -17.97
CA ILE A 303 -15.21 -7.36 -16.85
C ILE A 303 -14.90 -5.96 -17.37
N MET A 304 -15.73 -4.99 -17.00
CA MET A 304 -15.49 -3.58 -17.32
C MET A 304 -14.71 -2.86 -16.23
N LYS A 305 -15.06 -3.01 -14.94
CA LYS A 305 -14.39 -2.31 -13.83
C LYS A 305 -14.15 -3.24 -12.65
N THR A 306 -15.24 -3.66 -12.03
CA THR A 306 -15.24 -4.70 -11.00
C THR A 306 -16.06 -5.89 -11.45
N ALA A 307 -15.83 -7.03 -10.80
CA ALA A 307 -16.62 -8.23 -10.99
C ALA A 307 -16.51 -9.15 -9.78
N THR A 308 -17.49 -10.02 -9.62
CA THR A 308 -17.49 -11.09 -8.62
C THR A 308 -17.34 -12.43 -9.33
N LEU A 309 -16.38 -13.25 -8.92
CA LEU A 309 -16.24 -14.62 -9.42
C LEU A 309 -16.82 -15.60 -8.41
N CYS A 310 -17.66 -16.52 -8.89
CA CYS A 310 -18.24 -17.61 -8.09
C CYS A 310 -18.24 -18.94 -8.85
N PRO A 311 -18.53 -20.09 -8.20
CA PRO A 311 -18.60 -21.39 -8.84
C PRO A 311 -19.73 -21.45 -9.87
N LEU A 312 -19.68 -22.45 -10.75
CA LEU A 312 -20.73 -22.67 -11.74
C LEU A 312 -22.06 -23.09 -11.11
N GLU A 313 -21.99 -24.02 -10.17
CA GLU A 313 -23.14 -24.57 -9.44
C GLU A 313 -23.18 -24.00 -8.03
N MET A 314 -24.35 -23.50 -7.64
CA MET A 314 -24.61 -22.81 -6.38
C MET A 314 -26.02 -23.18 -5.94
N ASP A 315 -26.17 -23.65 -4.70
CA ASP A 315 -27.47 -24.04 -4.13
C ASP A 315 -28.27 -22.84 -3.57
N GLU A 316 -27.65 -21.64 -3.53
CA GLU A 316 -28.26 -20.40 -3.04
C GLU A 316 -28.00 -19.23 -4.00
N ASP A 317 -28.85 -18.20 -3.93
CA ASP A 317 -28.72 -16.98 -4.73
C ASP A 317 -27.39 -16.28 -4.44
N VAL A 318 -26.64 -16.01 -5.50
CA VAL A 318 -25.36 -15.30 -5.42
C VAL A 318 -25.59 -13.82 -5.61
N TYR A 319 -24.91 -13.01 -4.81
CA TYR A 319 -24.87 -11.55 -4.92
C TYR A 319 -23.44 -11.07 -5.23
N ILE A 320 -23.32 -9.85 -5.73
CA ILE A 320 -22.02 -9.24 -6.07
C ILE A 320 -21.39 -8.51 -4.88
N PHE A 321 -20.11 -8.18 -5.01
CA PHE A 321 -19.51 -7.13 -4.22
C PHE A 321 -19.92 -5.74 -4.75
N HIS A 322 -20.08 -4.78 -3.85
CA HIS A 322 -20.37 -3.40 -4.19
C HIS A 322 -19.31 -2.84 -5.15
N PRO A 323 -19.72 -2.12 -6.20
CA PRO A 323 -18.81 -1.37 -7.05
C PRO A 323 -17.94 -0.41 -6.23
N LEU A 324 -16.77 -0.06 -6.77
CA LEU A 324 -15.82 0.82 -6.09
C LEU A 324 -16.44 2.20 -5.84
N ARG A 325 -16.51 2.60 -4.57
CA ARG A 325 -16.87 3.96 -4.16
C ARG A 325 -15.61 4.81 -4.10
N PHE A 326 -15.57 5.87 -4.88
CA PHE A 326 -14.44 6.80 -4.92
C PHE A 326 -14.74 8.07 -4.13
N ASN A 327 -13.69 8.65 -3.55
CA ASN A 327 -13.78 9.93 -2.83
C ASN A 327 -13.80 11.15 -3.76
N THR A 328 -13.66 10.92 -5.07
CA THR A 328 -13.64 11.96 -6.11
C THR A 328 -14.57 11.57 -7.24
N LEU A 329 -15.02 12.57 -8.00
CA LEU A 329 -15.87 12.39 -9.18
C LEU A 329 -15.10 12.73 -10.45
N PRO A 330 -15.33 12.03 -11.57
CA PRO A 330 -14.76 12.37 -12.86
C PRO A 330 -15.51 13.57 -13.44
N VAL A 331 -14.98 14.78 -13.19
CA VAL A 331 -15.63 16.05 -13.55
C VAL A 331 -15.04 16.70 -14.80
N VAL A 332 -13.77 16.43 -15.12
CA VAL A 332 -13.12 17.02 -16.30
C VAL A 332 -13.50 16.20 -17.51
N LYS A 333 -14.07 16.86 -18.52
CA LYS A 333 -14.57 16.24 -19.75
C LYS A 333 -13.68 16.65 -20.92
N THR A 334 -13.28 15.68 -21.72
CA THR A 334 -12.56 15.89 -22.99
C THR A 334 -13.28 15.12 -24.09
N ALA A 335 -13.57 15.79 -25.20
CA ALA A 335 -14.04 15.14 -26.42
C ALA A 335 -12.83 14.58 -27.18
N THR A 336 -13.01 13.42 -27.80
CA THR A 336 -11.94 12.71 -28.50
C THR A 336 -12.47 12.15 -29.81
N GLU A 337 -11.76 12.42 -30.90
CA GLU A 337 -12.08 11.88 -32.22
C GLU A 337 -10.81 11.39 -32.92
N PRO A 338 -10.88 10.32 -33.73
CA PRO A 338 -9.73 9.90 -34.49
C PRO A 338 -9.43 10.95 -35.57
N LEU A 339 -8.15 11.21 -35.85
CA LEU A 339 -7.74 12.10 -36.94
C LEU A 339 -8.29 11.58 -38.28
N ASN A 340 -8.21 10.26 -38.49
CA ASN A 340 -8.76 9.53 -39.62
C ASN A 340 -10.08 8.84 -39.22
N PRO A 341 -11.24 9.23 -39.79
CA PRO A 341 -12.54 8.65 -39.43
C PRO A 341 -12.64 7.13 -39.65
N SER A 342 -11.86 6.56 -40.57
CA SER A 342 -11.81 5.11 -40.81
C SER A 342 -11.25 4.32 -39.62
N GLU A 343 -10.53 4.97 -38.71
CA GLU A 343 -9.92 4.36 -37.54
C GLU A 343 -10.80 4.42 -36.29
N LEU A 344 -12.03 4.93 -36.41
CA LEU A 344 -13.01 5.01 -35.33
C LEU A 344 -13.23 3.67 -34.60
N PRO A 345 -13.35 2.51 -35.28
CA PRO A 345 -13.53 1.24 -34.57
C PRO A 345 -12.34 0.89 -33.65
N LYS A 346 -11.11 1.20 -34.08
CA LYS A 346 -9.90 0.99 -33.26
C LYS A 346 -9.89 1.92 -32.04
N MET A 347 -10.29 3.18 -32.23
CA MET A 347 -10.40 4.13 -31.11
C MET A 347 -11.45 3.67 -30.10
N VAL A 348 -12.63 3.24 -30.55
CA VAL A 348 -13.69 2.74 -29.67
C VAL A 348 -13.24 1.51 -28.87
N GLU A 349 -12.51 0.59 -29.50
CA GLU A 349 -11.91 -0.54 -28.78
C GLU A 349 -10.87 -0.07 -27.76
N GLY A 350 -10.02 0.91 -28.13
CA GLY A 350 -9.10 1.55 -27.19
C GLY A 350 -9.81 2.20 -25.99
N LEU A 351 -10.94 2.88 -26.21
CA LEU A 351 -11.76 3.48 -25.15
C LEU A 351 -12.34 2.43 -24.20
N ARG A 352 -12.71 1.24 -24.70
CA ARG A 352 -13.11 0.11 -23.85
C ARG A 352 -11.96 -0.37 -22.97
N LYS A 353 -10.75 -0.52 -23.53
CA LYS A 353 -9.53 -0.87 -22.78
C LYS A 353 -9.15 0.19 -21.74
N ILE A 354 -9.36 1.47 -22.04
CA ILE A 354 -9.22 2.56 -21.06
C ILE A 354 -10.21 2.39 -19.91
N SER A 355 -11.48 2.11 -20.20
CA SER A 355 -12.49 1.88 -19.16
C SER A 355 -12.14 0.71 -18.24
N LYS A 356 -11.50 -0.34 -18.77
CA LYS A 356 -10.94 -1.47 -18.00
C LYS A 356 -9.76 -1.06 -17.13
N SER A 357 -8.86 -0.24 -17.66
CA SER A 357 -7.62 0.16 -17.00
C SER A 357 -7.82 1.24 -15.94
N TYR A 358 -8.77 2.14 -16.15
CA TYR A 358 -8.95 3.37 -15.37
C TYR A 358 -10.32 3.36 -14.66
N PRO A 359 -10.39 2.93 -13.38
CA PRO A 359 -11.67 2.71 -12.70
C PRO A 359 -12.60 3.93 -12.64
N LEU A 360 -12.01 5.13 -12.57
CA LEU A 360 -12.74 6.40 -12.54
C LEU A 360 -13.00 7.00 -13.93
N ALA A 361 -12.41 6.45 -14.99
CA ALA A 361 -12.71 6.91 -16.34
C ALA A 361 -14.15 6.54 -16.69
N ILE A 362 -14.83 7.46 -17.38
CA ILE A 362 -16.14 7.22 -17.96
C ILE A 362 -16.05 7.63 -19.42
N THR A 363 -16.23 6.68 -20.32
CA THR A 363 -16.30 6.92 -21.76
C THR A 363 -17.76 6.89 -22.19
N LYS A 364 -18.26 7.94 -22.83
CA LYS A 364 -19.64 8.06 -23.32
C LYS A 364 -19.67 8.52 -24.76
N VAL A 365 -20.72 8.13 -25.48
CA VAL A 365 -21.06 8.71 -26.78
C VAL A 365 -22.20 9.67 -26.53
N GLU A 366 -22.01 10.93 -26.89
CA GLU A 366 -23.06 11.96 -26.79
C GLU A 366 -24.03 11.85 -27.96
N GLU A 367 -25.20 12.51 -27.85
CA GLU A 367 -26.21 12.54 -28.92
C GLU A 367 -25.68 13.12 -30.24
N SER A 368 -24.65 13.98 -30.17
CA SER A 368 -23.94 14.51 -31.35
C SER A 368 -23.11 13.47 -32.10
N GLY A 369 -22.88 12.30 -31.50
CA GLY A 369 -21.94 11.28 -31.98
C GLY A 369 -20.51 11.46 -31.47
N GLU A 370 -20.24 12.51 -30.69
CA GLU A 370 -18.92 12.75 -30.11
C GLU A 370 -18.61 11.74 -29.00
N HIS A 371 -17.41 11.15 -29.05
CA HIS A 371 -16.89 10.34 -27.95
C HIS A 371 -16.28 11.24 -26.89
N THR A 372 -16.71 11.09 -25.65
CA THR A 372 -16.24 11.91 -24.54
C THR A 372 -15.67 11.04 -23.43
N ILE A 373 -14.59 11.52 -22.83
CA ILE A 373 -13.94 10.88 -21.69
C ILE A 373 -14.04 11.84 -20.50
N LEU A 374 -14.58 11.32 -19.39
CA LEU A 374 -14.57 12.02 -18.11
C LEU A 374 -13.49 11.44 -17.21
N GLY A 375 -12.73 12.31 -16.56
CA GLY A 375 -11.65 11.99 -15.65
C GLY A 375 -11.57 12.94 -14.46
N THR A 376 -10.70 12.64 -13.50
CA THR A 376 -10.61 13.41 -12.25
C THR A 376 -9.85 14.72 -12.37
N GLY A 377 -9.02 14.89 -13.41
CA GLY A 377 -8.15 16.06 -13.57
C GLY A 377 -7.22 15.94 -14.79
N GLU A 378 -6.46 17.00 -15.04
CA GLU A 378 -5.60 17.12 -16.23
C GLU A 378 -4.57 16.00 -16.36
N ILE A 379 -3.79 15.71 -15.30
CA ILE A 379 -2.77 14.65 -15.33
C ILE A 379 -3.39 13.26 -15.56
N TYR A 380 -4.60 13.04 -15.03
CA TYR A 380 -5.32 11.78 -15.20
C TYR A 380 -5.76 11.60 -16.65
N LEU A 381 -6.30 12.66 -17.26
CA LEU A 381 -6.70 12.65 -18.67
C LEU A 381 -5.51 12.60 -19.61
N ASP A 382 -4.41 13.30 -19.30
CA ASP A 382 -3.17 13.22 -20.08
C ASP A 382 -2.63 11.78 -20.13
N SER A 383 -2.62 11.09 -18.99
CA SER A 383 -2.23 9.67 -18.92
C SER A 383 -3.18 8.79 -19.74
N ILE A 384 -4.49 9.01 -19.65
CA ILE A 384 -5.48 8.29 -20.46
C ILE A 384 -5.28 8.54 -21.95
N MET A 385 -5.07 9.79 -22.36
CA MET A 385 -4.88 10.15 -23.76
C MET A 385 -3.59 9.56 -24.32
N LYS A 386 -2.53 9.55 -23.52
CA LYS A 386 -1.28 8.89 -23.87
C LYS A 386 -1.49 7.39 -24.05
N ASP A 387 -2.11 6.72 -23.08
CA ASP A 387 -2.37 5.28 -23.16
C ASP A 387 -3.30 4.92 -24.32
N LEU A 388 -4.31 5.75 -24.59
CA LEU A 388 -5.21 5.57 -25.72
C LEU A 388 -4.43 5.61 -27.04
N ARG A 389 -3.62 6.65 -27.25
CA ARG A 389 -2.84 6.88 -28.47
C ARG A 389 -1.71 5.86 -28.66
N GLU A 390 -0.95 5.57 -27.60
CA GLU A 390 0.30 4.80 -27.69
C GLU A 390 0.15 3.32 -27.37
N LEU A 391 -0.78 2.93 -26.48
CA LEU A 391 -0.87 1.55 -25.98
C LEU A 391 -2.06 0.78 -26.54
N TYR A 392 -3.24 1.40 -26.64
CA TYR A 392 -4.49 0.65 -26.87
C TYR A 392 -5.05 0.75 -28.28
N SER A 393 -5.01 1.92 -28.91
CA SER A 393 -5.54 2.11 -30.27
C SER A 393 -4.46 2.19 -31.34
N GLU A 394 -3.27 2.70 -31.00
CA GLU A 394 -2.23 3.08 -31.97
C GLU A 394 -2.77 4.03 -33.07
N VAL A 395 -3.69 4.91 -32.69
CA VAL A 395 -4.35 5.88 -33.58
C VAL A 395 -4.03 7.30 -33.13
N GLU A 396 -3.84 8.21 -34.09
CA GLU A 396 -3.79 9.64 -33.81
C GLU A 396 -5.17 10.16 -33.43
N VAL A 397 -5.32 10.62 -32.19
CA VAL A 397 -6.58 11.14 -31.63
C VAL A 397 -6.47 12.65 -31.42
N LYS A 398 -7.42 13.39 -31.98
CA LYS A 398 -7.58 14.85 -31.80
C LYS A 398 -8.01 15.19 -30.38
#